data_AF-A0A914D7L5-F1
#
_entry.id   AF-A0A914D7L5-F1
#
_cell.length_a   1.000
_cell.length_b   1.000
_cell.length_c   1.000
_cell.angle_alpha   90.00
_cell.angle_beta   90.00
_cell.angle_gamma   90.00
#
_symmetry.space_group_name_H-M   'P 1'
#
loop_
_entity.id
_entity.type
_entity.pdbx_description
1 polymer ?
#
loop_
_entity_poly.entity_id
_entity_poly.type
_entity_poly.pdbx_seq_one_letter_code
_entity_poly.pdbx_strand_id
1 'polypeptide(L)'
;MLTPIWQRYFEALAIYLDNGLNATIPLTFMLGFFVSFVVSRWTLILRGLGWIDNAAIVFATFIKENDDDSRMLKRNLIRYMVLNQALVLRDISMQVRQRFPTLETLVAAGLLTKPELNKLRKIDDIYSQYWTPIQWVNGLLYKAHLEGKIKSEKVLDSLMKEVQIFRDGISSLLRYDWVPIPLVYPQLIFFANIPNTKIE
;
A
#
# COMPACT_ATOMS: atom_id res chain seq x y z
N MET A 1 -55.20 16.57 0.72
CA MET A 1 -55.60 15.17 0.39
C MET A 1 -55.73 15.05 -1.12
N LEU A 2 -55.19 13.99 -1.73
CA LEU A 2 -55.35 13.72 -3.16
C LEU A 2 -56.83 13.48 -3.47
N THR A 3 -57.33 13.97 -4.61
CA THR A 3 -58.70 13.64 -5.06
C THR A 3 -58.80 12.15 -5.41
N PRO A 4 -59.99 11.53 -5.38
CA PRO A 4 -60.17 10.09 -5.60
C PRO A 4 -59.54 9.53 -6.88
N ILE A 5 -59.50 10.32 -7.94
CA ILE A 5 -58.84 9.95 -9.21
C ILE A 5 -57.32 9.83 -9.05
N TRP A 6 -56.68 10.80 -8.40
CA TRP A 6 -55.24 10.80 -8.16
C TRP A 6 -54.81 9.72 -7.17
N GLN A 7 -55.68 9.36 -6.22
CA GLN A 7 -55.45 8.21 -5.33
C GLN A 7 -55.32 6.90 -6.12
N ARG A 8 -56.23 6.65 -7.08
CA ARG A 8 -56.16 5.45 -7.94
C ARG A 8 -54.91 5.40 -8.81
N TYR A 9 -54.49 6.53 -9.39
CA TYR A 9 -53.24 6.58 -10.17
C TYR A 9 -52.01 6.34 -9.29
N PHE A 10 -52.00 6.89 -8.07
CA PHE A 10 -50.92 6.68 -7.13
C PHE A 10 -50.83 5.21 -6.68
N GLU A 11 -51.97 4.58 -6.37
CA GLU A 11 -52.03 3.16 -6.02
C GLU A 11 -51.53 2.27 -7.17
N ALA A 12 -51.95 2.54 -8.40
CA ALA A 12 -51.49 1.82 -9.58
C ALA A 12 -49.97 1.98 -9.80
N LEU A 13 -49.43 3.19 -9.60
CA LEU A 13 -48.00 3.46 -9.69
C LEU A 13 -47.22 2.74 -8.59
N ALA A 14 -47.71 2.74 -7.35
CA ALA A 14 -47.07 2.06 -6.23
C ALA A 14 -46.98 0.55 -6.47
N ILE A 15 -48.06 -0.08 -6.95
CA ILE A 15 -48.08 -1.50 -7.30
C ILE A 15 -47.13 -1.80 -8.47
N TYR A 16 -47.08 -0.93 -9.49
CA TYR A 16 -46.16 -1.07 -10.61
C TYR A 16 -44.68 -1.02 -10.16
N LEU A 17 -44.35 -0.06 -9.30
CA LEU A 17 -43.00 0.11 -8.75
C LEU A 17 -42.61 -1.05 -7.83
N ASP A 18 -43.50 -1.51 -6.94
CA ASP A 18 -43.22 -2.63 -6.02
C ASP A 18 -42.94 -3.93 -6.78
N ASN A 19 -43.73 -4.22 -7.82
CA ASN A 19 -43.52 -5.37 -8.68
C ASN A 19 -42.22 -5.27 -9.50
N GLY A 20 -41.87 -4.07 -10.00
CA GLY A 20 -40.65 -3.86 -10.78
C GLY A 20 -39.36 -3.91 -9.94
N LEU A 21 -39.38 -3.31 -8.75
CA LEU A 21 -38.23 -3.18 -7.85
C LEU A 21 -37.86 -4.51 -7.17
N ASN A 22 -38.86 -5.30 -6.75
CA ASN A 22 -38.61 -6.59 -6.08
C ASN A 22 -38.22 -7.72 -7.05
N ALA A 23 -38.58 -7.62 -8.33
CA ALA A 23 -38.41 -8.71 -9.30
C ALA A 23 -37.09 -8.67 -10.10
N THR A 24 -36.41 -7.53 -10.20
CA THR A 24 -35.49 -7.29 -11.33
C THR A 24 -33.99 -7.40 -10.98
N ILE A 25 -33.56 -7.24 -9.72
CA ILE A 25 -32.12 -7.26 -9.38
C ILE A 25 -31.86 -7.97 -8.03
N PRO A 26 -31.04 -9.03 -7.97
CA PRO A 26 -30.61 -9.64 -6.71
C PRO A 26 -29.54 -8.77 -6.04
N LEU A 27 -29.96 -7.61 -5.52
CA LEU A 27 -29.10 -6.56 -4.94
C LEU A 27 -28.20 -7.12 -3.83
N THR A 28 -28.76 -7.96 -2.96
CA THR A 28 -28.05 -8.61 -1.86
C THR A 28 -26.91 -9.50 -2.35
N PHE A 29 -27.13 -10.21 -3.46
CA PHE A 29 -26.11 -11.08 -4.05
C PHE A 29 -24.97 -10.25 -4.63
N MET A 30 -25.28 -9.24 -5.45
CA MET A 30 -24.28 -8.34 -6.04
C MET A 30 -23.46 -7.60 -4.98
N LEU A 31 -24.11 -7.13 -3.91
CA LEU A 31 -23.45 -6.51 -2.77
C LEU A 31 -22.50 -7.50 -2.09
N GLY A 32 -22.91 -8.75 -1.89
CA GLY A 32 -22.07 -9.80 -1.32
C GLY A 32 -20.76 -10.03 -2.09
N PHE A 33 -20.82 -10.11 -3.43
CA PHE A 33 -19.61 -10.23 -4.26
C PHE A 33 -18.74 -8.99 -4.18
N PHE A 34 -19.35 -7.81 -4.28
CA PHE A 34 -18.60 -6.56 -4.24
C PHE A 34 -17.87 -6.38 -2.90
N VAL A 35 -18.56 -6.61 -1.78
CA VAL A 35 -17.96 -6.55 -0.44
C VAL A 35 -16.84 -7.58 -0.31
N SER A 36 -17.05 -8.82 -0.77
CA SER A 36 -16.01 -9.86 -0.73
C SER A 36 -14.77 -9.46 -1.53
N PHE A 37 -14.96 -8.86 -2.71
CA PHE A 37 -13.88 -8.33 -3.54
C PHE A 37 -13.12 -7.19 -2.84
N VAL A 38 -13.84 -6.21 -2.27
CA VAL A 38 -13.24 -5.09 -1.51
C VAL A 38 -12.43 -5.59 -0.32
N VAL A 39 -12.99 -6.51 0.49
CA VAL A 39 -12.31 -7.09 1.65
C VAL A 39 -11.06 -7.89 1.24
N SER A 40 -11.14 -8.63 0.14
CA SER A 40 -9.99 -9.38 -0.39
C SER A 40 -8.85 -8.44 -0.77
N ARG A 41 -9.19 -7.34 -1.45
CA ARG A 41 -8.22 -6.32 -1.87
C ARG A 41 -7.63 -5.57 -0.68
N TRP A 42 -8.44 -5.20 0.32
CA TRP A 42 -7.99 -4.60 1.57
C TRP A 42 -7.02 -5.52 2.33
N THR A 43 -7.32 -6.81 2.39
CA THR A 43 -6.44 -7.81 3.04
C THR A 43 -5.08 -7.88 2.35
N LEU A 44 -5.05 -7.83 1.01
CA LEU A 44 -3.80 -7.84 0.25
C LEU A 44 -2.99 -6.56 0.45
N ILE A 45 -3.64 -5.40 0.53
CA ILE A 45 -2.99 -4.13 0.87
C ILE A 45 -2.35 -4.23 2.27
N LEU A 46 -3.07 -4.75 3.27
CA LEU A 46 -2.50 -4.92 4.62
C LEU A 46 -1.29 -5.85 4.66
N ARG A 47 -1.34 -6.95 3.91
CA ARG A 47 -0.19 -7.87 3.78
C ARG A 47 1.00 -7.21 3.07
N GLY A 48 0.74 -6.26 2.18
CA GLY A 48 1.73 -5.51 1.42
C GLY A 48 2.42 -4.37 2.17
N LEU A 49 2.05 -4.07 3.43
CA LEU A 49 2.61 -2.93 4.17
C LEU A 49 4.13 -2.97 4.37
N GLY A 50 4.79 -4.11 4.11
CA GLY A 50 6.24 -4.25 4.21
C GLY A 50 6.70 -4.26 5.66
N TRP A 51 6.46 -5.36 6.37
CA TRP A 51 6.93 -5.54 7.74
C TRP A 51 8.47 -5.72 7.75
N ILE A 52 9.16 -4.86 8.49
CA ILE A 52 10.63 -4.81 8.52
C ILE A 52 11.23 -5.90 9.42
N ASP A 53 10.42 -6.47 10.30
CA ASP A 53 10.80 -7.36 11.40
C ASP A 53 11.60 -8.57 10.92
N ASN A 54 11.15 -9.25 9.86
CA ASN A 54 11.82 -10.42 9.31
C ASN A 54 13.24 -10.09 8.84
N ALA A 55 13.39 -9.03 8.05
CA ALA A 55 14.70 -8.57 7.59
C ALA A 55 15.59 -8.13 8.76
N ALA A 56 15.03 -7.45 9.76
CA ALA A 56 15.78 -7.01 10.95
C ALA A 56 16.31 -8.19 11.78
N ILE A 57 15.48 -9.20 12.04
CA ILE A 57 15.87 -10.41 12.76
C ILE A 57 16.97 -11.16 12.01
N VAL A 58 16.82 -11.29 10.69
CA VAL A 58 17.77 -12.00 9.84
C VAL A 58 19.10 -11.24 9.72
N PHE A 59 19.09 -9.92 9.54
CA PHE A 59 20.31 -9.10 9.61
C PHE A 59 21.00 -9.19 10.96
N ALA A 60 20.24 -9.14 12.06
CA ALA A 60 20.81 -9.25 13.40
C ALA A 60 21.48 -10.61 13.65
N THR A 61 20.94 -11.67 13.06
CA THR A 61 21.44 -13.05 13.21
C THR A 61 22.72 -13.29 12.43
N PHE A 62 22.79 -12.84 11.18
CA PHE A 62 23.88 -13.19 10.27
C PHE A 62 25.02 -12.16 10.22
N ILE A 63 24.75 -10.91 10.57
CA ILE A 63 25.77 -9.84 10.63
C ILE A 63 26.15 -9.63 12.10
N LYS A 64 27.29 -10.20 12.49
CA LYS A 64 27.81 -10.09 13.86
C LYS A 64 28.30 -8.66 14.15
N GLU A 65 27.95 -8.13 15.32
CA GLU A 65 28.47 -6.83 15.80
C GLU A 65 29.79 -7.03 16.52
N ASN A 66 30.88 -7.11 15.76
CA ASN A 66 32.22 -7.17 16.34
C ASN A 66 32.87 -5.78 16.45
N ASP A 67 32.32 -4.80 15.72
CA ASP A 67 32.85 -3.45 15.55
C ASP A 67 31.74 -2.42 15.33
N ASP A 68 32.09 -1.16 15.51
CA ASP A 68 31.21 -0.01 15.28
C ASP A 68 30.70 0.05 13.83
N ASP A 69 31.50 -0.41 12.88
CA ASP A 69 31.14 -0.46 11.47
C ASP A 69 30.03 -1.48 11.19
N SER A 70 30.06 -2.68 11.79
CA SER A 70 28.98 -3.66 11.64
C SER A 70 27.68 -3.21 12.31
N ARG A 71 27.78 -2.51 13.44
CA ARG A 71 26.62 -1.87 14.08
C ARG A 71 26.02 -0.80 13.16
N MET A 72 26.86 0.05 12.55
CA MET A 72 26.42 1.09 11.64
C MET A 72 25.85 0.52 10.33
N LEU A 73 26.44 -0.57 9.81
CA LEU A 73 25.92 -1.32 8.67
C LEU A 73 24.47 -1.75 8.91
N LYS A 74 24.19 -2.44 10.01
CA LYS A 74 22.81 -2.89 10.31
C LYS A 74 21.83 -1.73 10.46
N ARG A 75 22.23 -0.65 11.12
CA ARG A 75 21.42 0.57 11.23
C ARG A 75 21.09 1.15 9.85
N ASN A 76 22.07 1.22 8.95
CA ASN A 76 21.86 1.73 7.61
C ASN A 76 21.00 0.81 6.75
N LEU A 77 21.16 -0.52 6.84
CA LEU A 77 20.32 -1.49 6.13
C LEU A 77 18.84 -1.27 6.48
N ILE A 78 18.51 -1.22 7.78
CA ILE A 78 17.14 -0.99 8.24
C ILE A 78 16.64 0.38 7.86
N ARG A 79 17.45 1.44 8.09
CA ARG A 79 17.05 2.80 7.76
C ARG A 79 16.74 2.97 6.27
N TYR A 80 17.48 2.33 5.38
CA TYR A 80 17.20 2.38 3.94
C TYR A 80 15.93 1.61 3.56
N MET A 81 15.62 0.48 4.20
CA MET A 81 14.35 -0.21 3.98
C MET A 81 13.17 0.64 4.46
N VAL A 82 13.27 1.25 5.64
CA VAL A 82 12.25 2.18 6.17
C VAL A 82 12.13 3.43 5.30
N LEU A 83 13.23 3.95 4.75
CA LEU A 83 13.22 5.05 3.80
C LEU A 83 12.46 4.68 2.50
N ASN A 84 12.68 3.48 1.95
CA ASN A 84 11.89 2.99 0.81
C ASN A 84 10.39 2.96 1.13
N GLN A 85 10.01 2.40 2.28
CA GLN A 85 8.62 2.39 2.73
C GLN A 85 8.06 3.80 2.89
N ALA A 86 8.79 4.72 3.51
CA ALA A 86 8.36 6.11 3.69
C ALA A 86 8.16 6.84 2.35
N LEU A 87 9.06 6.63 1.38
CA LEU A 87 8.92 7.21 0.04
C LEU A 87 7.66 6.70 -0.67
N VAL A 88 7.42 5.38 -0.65
CA VAL A 88 6.22 4.80 -1.27
C VAL A 88 4.94 5.25 -0.56
N LEU A 89 4.90 5.16 0.77
CA LEU A 89 3.71 5.54 1.52
C LEU A 89 3.39 7.03 1.41
N ARG A 90 4.40 7.91 1.26
CA ARG A 90 4.17 9.34 0.98
C ARG A 90 3.48 9.56 -0.37
N ASP A 91 3.71 8.68 -1.34
CA ASP A 91 3.13 8.80 -2.67
C ASP A 91 1.66 8.29 -2.68
N ILE A 92 1.30 7.29 -1.86
CA ILE A 92 -0.04 6.67 -1.87
C ILE A 92 -0.94 6.99 -0.66
N SER A 93 -0.39 7.54 0.43
CA SER A 93 -1.14 7.89 1.66
C SER A 93 -1.08 9.38 1.94
N MET A 94 -2.24 10.02 1.99
CA MET A 94 -2.36 11.44 2.32
C MET A 94 -1.85 11.76 3.74
N GLN A 95 -2.08 10.88 4.72
CA GLN A 95 -1.59 11.06 6.09
C GLN A 95 -0.06 11.05 6.14
N VAL A 96 0.58 10.14 5.40
CA VAL A 96 2.05 10.07 5.33
C VAL A 96 2.59 11.25 4.54
N ARG A 97 1.93 11.67 3.47
CA ARG A 97 2.26 12.87 2.70
C ARG A 97 2.21 14.14 3.55
N GLN A 98 1.20 14.28 4.41
CA GLN A 98 1.09 15.42 5.31
C GLN A 98 2.20 15.41 6.38
N ARG A 99 2.59 14.23 6.87
CA ARG A 99 3.69 14.10 7.83
C ARG A 99 5.06 14.34 7.18
N PHE A 100 5.25 13.91 5.95
CA PHE A 100 6.50 14.05 5.19
C PHE A 100 6.29 14.73 3.83
N PRO A 101 5.93 16.02 3.77
CA PRO A 101 5.60 16.68 2.50
C PRO A 101 6.77 16.77 1.52
N THR A 102 7.99 16.87 2.03
CA THR A 102 9.21 17.05 1.22
C THR A 102 10.31 16.06 1.60
N LEU A 103 11.29 15.86 0.73
CA LEU A 103 12.45 15.02 1.06
C LEU A 103 13.26 15.58 2.24
N GLU A 104 13.26 16.89 2.47
CA GLU A 104 13.87 17.54 3.63
C GLU A 104 13.25 17.07 4.94
N THR A 105 11.94 16.84 4.98
CA THR A 105 11.29 16.33 6.20
C THR A 105 11.73 14.90 6.53
N LEU A 106 12.08 14.09 5.53
CA LEU A 106 12.70 12.78 5.75
C LEU A 106 14.11 12.91 6.33
N VAL A 107 14.84 13.96 5.95
CA VAL A 107 16.14 14.28 6.55
C VAL A 107 15.98 14.72 8.01
N ALA A 108 15.04 15.63 8.27
CA ALA A 108 14.73 16.08 9.63
C ALA A 108 14.29 14.94 10.55
N ALA A 109 13.55 13.96 10.02
CA ALA A 109 13.14 12.75 10.73
C ALA A 109 14.25 11.70 10.91
N GLY A 110 15.45 11.93 10.34
CA GLY A 110 16.59 11.01 10.44
C GLY A 110 16.48 9.76 9.56
N LEU A 111 15.52 9.70 8.63
CA LEU A 111 15.40 8.59 7.68
C LEU A 111 16.41 8.72 6.54
N LEU A 112 16.81 9.95 6.21
CA LEU A 112 17.73 10.28 5.14
C LEU A 112 18.83 11.22 5.66
N THR A 113 20.07 11.08 5.19
CA THR A 113 21.12 12.06 5.50
C THR A 113 21.22 13.14 4.42
N LYS A 114 21.77 14.32 4.74
CA LYS A 114 21.97 15.38 3.73
C LYS A 114 22.80 14.91 2.52
N PRO A 115 23.90 14.13 2.69
CA PRO A 115 24.63 13.58 1.55
C PRO A 115 23.81 12.59 0.71
N GLU A 116 22.99 11.75 1.35
CA GLU A 116 22.11 10.82 0.64
C GLU A 116 20.99 11.54 -0.11
N LEU A 117 20.44 12.61 0.44
CA LEU A 117 19.49 13.47 -0.28
C LEU A 117 20.11 14.04 -1.55
N ASN A 118 21.36 14.52 -1.47
CA ASN A 118 22.07 15.01 -2.65
C ASN A 118 22.33 13.89 -3.67
N LYS A 119 22.57 12.65 -3.22
CA LYS A 119 22.68 11.49 -4.13
C LYS A 119 21.35 11.16 -4.80
N LEU A 120 20.25 11.16 -4.05
CA LEU A 120 18.90 10.95 -4.60
C LEU A 120 18.59 12.00 -5.66
N ARG A 121 18.79 13.28 -5.37
CA ARG A 121 18.52 14.38 -6.32
C ARG A 121 19.32 14.33 -7.62
N LYS A 122 20.48 13.67 -7.62
CA LYS A 122 21.29 13.49 -8.83
C LYS A 122 20.76 12.40 -9.76
N ILE A 123 19.85 11.56 -9.29
CA ILE A 123 19.22 10.54 -10.12
C ILE A 123 18.19 11.24 -11.00
N ASP A 124 18.47 11.28 -12.30
CA ASP A 124 17.57 11.82 -13.31
C ASP A 124 16.44 10.81 -13.58
N ASP A 125 15.47 10.78 -12.67
CA ASP A 125 14.26 9.95 -12.78
C ASP A 125 13.04 10.82 -12.51
N ILE A 126 12.17 10.89 -13.52
CA ILE A 126 10.97 11.73 -13.55
C ILE A 126 9.85 11.08 -12.71
N TYR A 127 9.88 9.77 -12.51
CA TYR A 127 8.73 9.03 -12.01
C TYR A 127 8.72 8.85 -10.49
N SER A 128 9.72 8.18 -9.90
CA SER A 128 9.92 8.17 -8.43
C SER A 128 11.18 7.38 -8.04
N GLN A 129 11.96 7.93 -7.11
CA GLN A 129 13.23 7.37 -6.65
C GLN A 129 13.07 6.36 -5.49
N TYR A 130 11.86 5.80 -5.30
CA TYR A 130 11.59 4.89 -4.18
C TYR A 130 12.43 3.60 -4.23
N TRP A 131 12.88 3.17 -5.41
CA TRP A 131 13.65 1.93 -5.58
C TRP A 131 15.11 2.07 -5.13
N THR A 132 15.63 3.29 -5.08
CA THR A 132 17.04 3.60 -4.79
C THR A 132 17.50 3.12 -3.42
N PRO A 133 16.77 3.31 -2.31
CA PRO A 133 17.21 2.80 -1.01
C PRO A 133 17.36 1.27 -0.98
N ILE A 134 16.52 0.52 -1.71
CA ILE A 134 16.67 -0.94 -1.82
C ILE A 134 17.93 -1.32 -2.59
N GLN A 135 18.28 -0.57 -3.64
CA GLN A 135 19.57 -0.75 -4.31
C GLN A 135 20.75 -0.49 -3.35
N TRP A 136 20.66 0.53 -2.51
CA TRP A 136 21.70 0.80 -1.50
C TRP A 136 21.83 -0.32 -0.46
N VAL A 137 20.70 -0.91 -0.03
CA VAL A 137 20.70 -2.09 0.85
C VAL A 137 21.45 -3.24 0.20
N ASN A 138 21.12 -3.58 -1.05
CA ASN A 138 21.80 -4.64 -1.79
C ASN A 138 23.30 -4.37 -1.96
N GLY A 139 23.67 -3.11 -2.27
CA GLY A 139 25.07 -2.70 -2.36
C GLY A 139 25.84 -2.83 -1.04
N LEU A 140 25.20 -2.48 0.09
CA LEU A 140 25.78 -2.65 1.42
C LEU A 140 25.94 -4.13 1.80
N LEU A 141 24.96 -4.98 1.50
CA LEU A 141 25.05 -6.42 1.74
C LEU A 141 26.18 -7.05 0.91
N TYR A 142 26.25 -6.71 -0.38
CA TYR A 142 27.31 -7.21 -1.25
C TYR A 142 28.70 -6.75 -0.77
N LYS A 143 28.84 -5.47 -0.41
CA LYS A 143 30.08 -4.94 0.16
C LYS A 143 30.47 -5.65 1.46
N ALA A 144 29.52 -5.88 2.36
CA ALA A 144 29.75 -6.59 3.62
C ALA A 144 30.19 -8.05 3.39
N HIS A 145 29.74 -8.68 2.32
CA HIS A 145 30.24 -10.00 1.91
C HIS A 145 31.69 -9.95 1.44
N LEU A 146 32.04 -8.98 0.58
CA LEU A 146 33.43 -8.79 0.14
C LEU A 146 34.39 -8.47 1.30
N GLU A 147 33.91 -7.78 2.33
CA GLU A 147 34.66 -7.48 3.55
C GLU A 147 34.71 -8.66 4.55
N GLY A 148 34.13 -9.82 4.22
CA GLY A 148 34.11 -11.00 5.08
C GLY A 148 33.18 -10.92 6.29
N LYS A 149 32.38 -9.84 6.42
CA LYS A 149 31.35 -9.70 7.48
C LYS A 149 30.20 -10.69 7.27
N ILE A 150 29.91 -11.05 6.01
CA ILE A 150 28.96 -12.12 5.65
C ILE A 150 29.75 -13.31 5.12
N LYS A 151 29.67 -14.43 5.86
CA LYS A 151 30.59 -15.57 5.71
C LYS A 151 30.44 -16.38 4.43
N SER A 152 29.25 -16.43 3.83
CA SER A 152 28.99 -17.27 2.66
C SER A 152 27.95 -16.65 1.74
N GLU A 153 28.04 -16.99 0.45
CA GLU A 153 27.09 -16.58 -0.58
C GLU A 153 25.66 -17.03 -0.24
N LYS A 154 25.50 -18.24 0.31
CA LYS A 154 24.19 -18.75 0.76
C LYS A 154 23.55 -17.84 1.82
N VAL A 155 24.35 -17.27 2.74
CA VAL A 155 23.83 -16.32 3.73
C VAL A 155 23.49 -14.99 3.06
N LEU A 156 24.33 -14.50 2.16
CA LEU A 156 24.04 -13.30 1.37
C LEU A 156 22.72 -13.42 0.60
N ASP A 157 22.50 -14.53 -0.09
CA ASP A 157 21.25 -14.83 -0.80
C ASP A 157 20.05 -14.82 0.14
N SER A 158 20.18 -15.42 1.33
CA SER A 158 19.11 -15.41 2.33
C SER A 158 18.79 -13.99 2.81
N LEU A 159 19.82 -13.15 3.04
CA LEU A 159 19.64 -11.75 3.46
C LEU A 159 18.97 -10.94 2.35
N MET A 160 19.42 -11.10 1.10
CA MET A 160 18.85 -10.40 -0.06
C MET A 160 17.43 -10.85 -0.36
N LYS A 161 17.08 -12.11 -0.09
CA LYS A 161 15.72 -12.64 -0.24
C LYS A 161 14.74 -11.93 0.70
N GLU A 162 15.11 -11.70 1.96
CA GLU A 162 14.25 -10.95 2.89
C GLU A 162 14.02 -9.51 2.42
N VAL A 163 15.04 -8.87 1.85
CA VAL A 163 14.92 -7.53 1.24
C VAL A 163 13.96 -7.56 0.04
N GLN A 164 14.02 -8.60 -0.79
CA GLN A 164 13.11 -8.77 -1.93
C GLN A 164 11.67 -8.97 -1.47
N ILE A 165 11.42 -9.83 -0.49
CA ILE A 165 10.07 -10.07 0.08
C ILE A 165 9.47 -8.75 0.60
N PHE A 166 10.27 -7.97 1.35
CA PHE A 166 9.85 -6.65 1.81
C PHE A 166 9.50 -5.71 0.64
N ARG A 167 10.39 -5.62 -0.36
CA ARG A 167 10.20 -4.76 -1.54
C ARG A 167 8.97 -5.18 -2.34
N ASP A 168 8.70 -6.46 -2.49
CA ASP A 168 7.56 -6.98 -3.24
C ASP A 168 6.24 -6.62 -2.57
N GLY A 169 6.20 -6.68 -1.23
CA GLY A 169 5.09 -6.16 -0.43
C GLY A 169 4.84 -4.69 -0.74
N ILE A 170 5.86 -3.84 -0.54
CA ILE A 170 5.76 -2.39 -0.78
C ILE A 170 5.36 -2.07 -2.23
N SER A 171 5.95 -2.77 -3.21
CA SER A 171 5.66 -2.56 -4.63
C SER A 171 4.24 -3.00 -5.00
N SER A 172 3.66 -3.96 -4.26
CA SER A 172 2.25 -4.34 -4.45
C SER A 172 1.29 -3.20 -4.10
N LEU A 173 1.64 -2.36 -3.13
CA LEU A 173 0.84 -1.20 -2.75
C LEU A 173 0.73 -0.19 -3.89
N LEU A 174 1.82 0.07 -4.60
CA LEU A 174 1.83 0.93 -5.79
C LEU A 174 0.91 0.40 -6.90
N ARG A 175 0.88 -0.92 -7.09
CA ARG A 175 -0.04 -1.55 -8.06
C ARG A 175 -1.50 -1.36 -7.65
N TYR A 176 -1.80 -1.45 -6.36
CA TYR A 176 -3.15 -1.20 -5.86
C TYR A 176 -3.53 0.28 -5.97
N ASP A 177 -2.63 1.20 -5.68
CA ASP A 177 -2.89 2.63 -5.84
C ASP A 177 -3.13 3.00 -7.32
N TRP A 178 -2.27 2.51 -8.22
CA TRP A 178 -2.39 2.78 -9.66
C TRP A 178 -3.65 2.14 -10.27
N VAL A 179 -4.01 0.92 -9.88
CA VAL A 179 -5.18 0.23 -10.44
C VAL A 179 -6.30 0.23 -9.40
N PRO A 180 -7.17 1.26 -9.35
CA PRO A 180 -8.33 1.28 -8.47
C PRO A 180 -9.36 0.25 -8.91
N ILE A 181 -10.36 0.01 -8.06
CA ILE A 181 -11.53 -0.79 -8.43
C ILE A 181 -12.21 -0.14 -9.65
N PRO A 182 -12.56 -0.89 -10.71
CA PRO A 182 -13.23 -0.32 -11.87
C PRO A 182 -14.49 0.45 -11.45
N LEU A 183 -14.59 1.70 -11.89
CA LEU A 183 -15.59 2.66 -11.42
C LEU A 183 -17.04 2.15 -11.57
N VAL A 184 -17.28 1.32 -12.59
CA VAL A 184 -18.57 0.68 -12.84
C VAL A 184 -19.07 -0.16 -11.66
N TYR A 185 -18.19 -0.82 -10.90
CA TYR A 185 -18.62 -1.67 -9.78
C TYR A 185 -19.22 -0.86 -8.63
N PRO A 186 -18.52 0.14 -8.05
CA PRO A 186 -19.15 1.03 -7.07
C PRO A 186 -20.40 1.73 -7.59
N GLN A 187 -20.42 2.15 -8.86
CA GLN A 187 -21.59 2.80 -9.46
C GLN A 187 -22.80 1.88 -9.51
N LEU A 188 -22.63 0.64 -9.97
CA LEU A 188 -23.70 -0.35 -10.01
C LEU A 188 -24.26 -0.59 -8.61
N ILE A 189 -23.40 -0.72 -7.60
CA ILE A 189 -23.83 -0.90 -6.20
C ILE A 189 -24.54 0.35 -5.66
N PHE A 190 -24.10 1.55 -6.05
CA PHE A 190 -24.77 2.80 -5.67
C PHE A 190 -26.16 2.91 -6.29
N PHE A 191 -26.31 2.71 -7.60
CA PHE A 191 -27.61 2.72 -8.28
C PHE A 191 -28.55 1.62 -7.78
N ALA A 192 -28.00 0.45 -7.49
CA ALA A 192 -28.66 -0.68 -6.86
C ALA A 192 -29.24 -0.34 -5.48
N ASN A 193 -28.51 0.41 -4.65
CA ASN A 193 -28.86 0.67 -3.26
C ASN A 193 -29.29 2.12 -3.00
N ILE A 194 -29.75 2.88 -4.02
CA ILE A 194 -30.36 4.19 -3.77
C ILE A 194 -31.52 3.93 -2.81
N PRO A 195 -31.45 4.42 -1.55
CA PRO A 195 -32.49 4.17 -0.61
C PRO A 195 -33.76 4.77 -1.18
N ASN A 196 -34.85 4.00 -1.17
CA ASN A 196 -36.18 4.59 -1.10
C ASN A 196 -36.17 5.46 0.16
N THR A 197 -35.80 6.74 0.02
CA THR A 197 -35.98 7.75 1.05
C THR A 197 -37.46 7.69 1.39
N LYS A 198 -37.74 7.03 2.51
CA LYS A 198 -39.04 7.11 3.17
C LYS A 198 -39.24 8.58 3.44
N ILE A 199 -40.12 9.18 2.67
CA ILE A 199 -40.74 10.46 3.00
C ILE A 199 -41.69 10.08 4.13
N GLU A 200 -41.25 10.29 5.37
CA GLU A 200 -42.15 10.40 6.53
C GLU A 200 -43.02 11.65 6.40
#